data_AF-A0A968YGF6-F1
#
_entry.id   AF-A0A968YGF6-F1
#
_cell.length_a   1.000
_cell.length_b   1.000
_cell.length_c   1.000
_cell.angle_alpha   90.00
_cell.angle_beta   90.00
_cell.angle_gamma   90.00
#
_symmetry.space_group_name_H-M   'P 1'
#
loop_
_entity.id
_entity.type
_entity.pdbx_description
1 polymer ?
#
loop_
_entity_poly.entity_id
_entity_poly.type
_entity_poly.pdbx_seq_one_letter_code
_entity_poly.pdbx_strand_id
1 'polypeptide(L)' 'MTQILQIGSKLIQAHEVLSLLKRYQLTPQIVRNIILDQAIAYISCTDEERRVAVENFYHT' A
#
# COMPACT_ATOMS: atom_id res chain seq x y z
N MET A 1 13.28 -8.33 -15.95
CA MET A 1 13.75 -7.80 -14.65
C MET A 1 13.03 -8.55 -13.55
N THR A 2 13.75 -9.21 -12.65
CA THR A 2 13.17 -9.94 -11.52
C THR A 2 12.83 -8.94 -10.41
N GLN A 3 11.55 -8.81 -10.07
CA GLN A 3 11.11 -7.97 -8.95
C GLN A 3 11.27 -8.77 -7.65
N ILE A 4 12.04 -8.23 -6.71
CA ILE A 4 12.39 -8.88 -5.44
C ILE A 4 12.00 -7.93 -4.31
N LEU A 5 11.33 -8.46 -3.30
CA LEU A 5 11.02 -7.78 -2.05
C LEU A 5 11.99 -8.29 -0.96
N GLN A 6 12.82 -7.40 -0.42
CA GLN A 6 13.72 -7.73 0.68
C GLN A 6 13.14 -7.24 2.01
N ILE A 7 12.97 -8.14 2.98
CA ILE A 7 12.56 -7.82 4.34
C ILE A 7 13.60 -8.40 5.29
N GLY A 8 14.44 -7.53 5.86
CA GLY A 8 15.60 -7.95 6.65
C GLY A 8 16.54 -8.85 5.84
N SER A 9 16.76 -10.08 6.31
CA SER A 9 17.56 -11.10 5.62
C SER A 9 16.77 -11.94 4.60
N LYS A 10 15.45 -11.76 4.51
CA LYS A 10 14.61 -12.57 3.63
C LYS A 10 14.41 -11.90 2.28
N LEU A 11 14.77 -12.61 1.22
CA LEU A 11 14.43 -12.27 -0.16
C LEU A 11 13.15 -13.00 -0.54
N ILE A 12 12.18 -12.25 -1.07
CA ILE A 12 10.89 -12.76 -1.52
C ILE A 12 10.78 -12.41 -3.00
N GLN A 13 10.62 -13.42 -3.85
CA GLN A 13 10.38 -13.21 -5.27
C GLN A 13 8.94 -12.71 -5.47
N ALA A 14 8.72 -11.87 -6.50
CA ALA A 14 7.39 -11.33 -6.77
C ALA A 14 6.29 -12.40 -6.90
N HIS A 15 6.59 -13.55 -7.49
CA HIS A 15 5.63 -14.66 -7.62
C HIS A 15 5.30 -15.33 -6.27
N GLU A 16 6.13 -15.18 -5.25
CA GLU A 16 5.90 -15.72 -3.90
C GLU A 16 5.01 -14.80 -3.06
N VAL A 17 4.90 -13.52 -3.42
CA VAL A 17 4.16 -12.51 -2.64
C VAL A 17 2.69 -12.90 -2.48
N LEU A 18 2.03 -13.33 -3.56
CA LEU A 18 0.62 -13.75 -3.50
C LEU A 18 0.41 -14.93 -2.54
N SER A 19 1.31 -15.91 -2.56
CA SER A 19 1.29 -17.06 -1.65
C SER A 19 1.44 -16.63 -0.20
N LEU A 20 2.32 -15.66 0.07
CA LEU A 20 2.49 -15.09 1.41
C LEU A 20 1.25 -14.30 1.86
N LEU A 21 0.67 -13.46 1.00
CA LEU A 21 -0.55 -12.72 1.31
C LEU A 21 -1.71 -13.65 1.64
N LYS A 22 -1.83 -14.78 0.93
CA LYS A 22 -2.80 -15.82 1.26
C LYS A 22 -2.50 -16.46 2.61
N ARG A 23 -1.26 -16.88 2.84
CA ARG A 23 -0.82 -17.53 4.08
C ARG A 23 -1.09 -16.67 5.31
N TYR A 24 -0.85 -15.37 5.20
CA TYR A 24 -1.08 -14.40 6.28
C TYR A 24 -2.49 -13.80 6.27
N GLN A 25 -3.39 -14.28 5.40
CA GLN A 25 -4.77 -13.80 5.27
C GLN A 25 -4.88 -12.27 5.04
N LEU A 26 -3.88 -11.68 4.38
CA LEU A 26 -3.82 -10.26 4.05
C LEU A 26 -4.50 -9.91 2.72
N THR A 27 -4.88 -10.92 1.94
CA THR A 27 -5.53 -10.74 0.63
C THR A 27 -6.75 -9.80 0.68
N PRO A 28 -7.70 -9.93 1.64
CA PRO A 28 -8.85 -9.02 1.72
C PRO A 28 -8.46 -7.56 1.99
N GLN A 29 -7.40 -7.34 2.78
CA GLN A 29 -6.91 -5.99 3.08
C GLN A 29 -6.32 -5.35 1.83
N ILE A 30 -5.52 -6.10 1.05
CA ILE A 30 -4.96 -5.61 -0.21
C ILE A 30 -6.06 -5.26 -1.20
N VAL A 31 -7.06 -6.14 -1.38
CA VAL A 31 -8.19 -5.90 -2.29
C VAL A 31 -8.97 -4.65 -1.89
N ARG A 32 -9.24 -4.46 -0.59
CA ARG A 32 -9.91 -3.25 -0.10
C ARG A 32 -9.13 -1.98 -0.49
N ASN A 33 -7.82 -1.96 -0.26
CA ASN A 33 -7.01 -0.78 -0.58
C ASN A 33 -7.01 -0.50 -2.09
N ILE A 34 -6.90 -1.52 -2.95
CA ILE A 34 -6.99 -1.34 -4.40
C ILE A 34 -8.32 -0.73 -4.82
N ILE A 35 -9.44 -1.18 -4.24
CA ILE A 35 -10.77 -0.63 -4.53
C ILE A 35 -10.85 0.82 -4.07
N LEU A 36 -10.32 1.14 -2.89
CA LEU A 36 -10.29 2.51 -2.39
C LEU A 36 -9.47 3.42 -3.30
N ASP A 37 -8.27 3.00 -3.68
CA ASP A 37 -7.39 3.75 -4.59
C ASP A 37 -8.11 4.07 -5.91
N GLN A 38 -8.81 3.09 -6.47
CA GLN A 38 -9.63 3.27 -7.68
C GLN A 38 -10.81 4.23 -7.44
N ALA A 39 -11.50 4.09 -6.30
CA ALA A 39 -12.66 4.90 -5.97
C ALA A 39 -12.31 6.37 -5.71
N ILE A 40 -11.08 6.68 -5.30
CA ILE A 40 -10.61 8.05 -5.05
C ILE A 40 -9.71 8.61 -6.15
N ALA A 41 -9.43 7.84 -7.21
CA ALA A 41 -8.46 8.20 -8.24
C ALA A 41 -8.77 9.54 -8.95
N TYR A 42 -10.03 9.97 -8.99
CA TYR A 42 -10.46 11.24 -9.58
C TYR A 42 -10.27 12.44 -8.65
N ILE A 43 -9.97 12.21 -7.38
CA ILE A 43 -9.75 13.26 -6.38
C ILE A 43 -8.28 13.65 -6.44
N SER A 44 -7.99 14.84 -6.96
CA SER A 44 -6.64 15.42 -6.93
C SER A 44 -6.48 16.33 -5.72
N CYS A 45 -5.49 16.05 -4.87
CA CYS A 45 -5.06 16.99 -3.83
C CYS A 45 -3.80 17.72 -4.28
N THR A 46 -3.80 19.04 -4.14
CA THR A 46 -2.62 19.90 -4.27
C THR A 46 -1.61 19.58 -3.17
N ASP A 47 -0.35 19.98 -3.37
CA ASP A 47 0.71 19.74 -2.38
C ASP A 47 0.43 20.44 -1.05
N GLU A 48 -0.22 21.61 -1.06
CA GLU A 48 -0.59 22.32 0.16
C GLU A 48 -1.69 21.60 0.94
N GLU A 49 -2.73 21.09 0.26
CA GLU A 49 -3.78 20.29 0.91
C GLU A 49 -3.20 19.01 1.54
N ARG A 50 -2.23 18.37 0.88
CA ARG A 50 -1.51 17.21 1.44
C ARG A 50 -0.71 17.59 2.68
N ARG A 51 0.02 18.72 2.64
CA ARG A 51 0.82 19.21 3.78
C ARG A 51 -0.05 19.46 4.99
N VAL A 52 -1.17 20.17 4.81
CA VAL A 52 -2.13 20.47 5.89
C VAL A 52 -2.76 19.19 6.45
N ALA A 53 -3.13 18.23 5.60
CA ALA A 53 -3.69 16.96 6.06
C ALA A 53 -2.71 16.16 6.94
N VAL A 54 -1.42 16.15 6.57
CA VAL A 54 -0.36 15.48 7.35
C VAL A 54 -0.11 16.20 8.68
N GLU A 55 -0.04 17.53 8.68
CA GLU A 55 0.12 18.35 9.89
C GLU A 55 -1.01 18.06 10.88
N ASN A 56 -2.27 18.08 10.42
CA ASN A 56 -3.43 17.78 11.26
C ASN A 56 -3.42 16.36 11.84
N PHE A 57 -2.95 15.36 11.08
CA PHE A 57 -2.88 13.97 11.57
C PHE A 57 -1.92 13.81 12.75
N TYR A 58 -0.77 14.51 12.73
CA TYR A 58 0.23 14.41 13.80
C TYR A 58 -0.05 15.31 15.01
N HIS A 59 -0.93 16.30 14.86
CA HIS A 59 -1.37 17.18 15.95
C HIS A 59 -2.65 16.69 16.66
N THR A 60 -3.17 15.52 16.30
CA THR A 60 -4.30 14.84 16.99
C THR A 60 -3.77 13.78 17.97
#